data_AF-A0A2P6GIS6-F1
#
_entry.id   AF-A0A2P6GIS6-F1
#
_cell.length_a   1.000
_cell.length_b   1.000
_cell.length_c   1.000
_cell.angle_alpha   90.00
_cell.angle_beta   90.00
_cell.angle_gamma   90.00
#
_symmetry.space_group_name_H-M   'P 1'
#
loop_
_entity.id
_entity.type
_entity.pdbx_description
1 polymer ?
#
loop_
_entity_poly.entity_id
_entity_poly.type
_entity_poly.pdbx_seq_one_letter_code
_entity_poly.pdbx_strand_id
1 'polypeptide(L)' 'MSDWESYLKNNSEKFVSELIEFVNIPSVSADLSYKEDVRKAGMWVANRLKTAG' A
#
# COMPACT_ATOMS: atom_id res chain seq x y z
N MET A 1 -3.91 -17.74 21.19
CA MET A 1 -3.39 -16.91 20.09
C MET A 1 -2.24 -16.10 20.63
N SER A 2 -1.15 -16.07 19.89
CA SER A 2 -0.04 -15.16 20.19
C SER A 2 -0.45 -13.71 19.96
N ASP A 3 0.28 -12.76 20.54
CA ASP A 3 -0.03 -11.33 20.42
C ASP A 3 0.00 -10.85 18.97
N TRP A 4 0.91 -11.40 18.15
CA TRP A 4 1.02 -11.06 16.73
C TRP A 4 -0.17 -11.58 15.90
N GLU A 5 -0.72 -12.76 16.21
CA GLU A 5 -1.92 -13.30 15.54
C GLU A 5 -3.14 -12.42 15.82
N SER A 6 -3.30 -11.98 17.08
CA SER A 6 -4.39 -11.09 17.49
C SER A 6 -4.29 -9.73 16.80
N TYR A 7 -3.06 -9.20 16.68
CA TYR A 7 -2.80 -7.97 15.94
C TYR A 7 -3.21 -8.09 14.47
N LEU A 8 -2.78 -9.15 13.78
CA LEU A 8 -3.13 -9.36 12.36
C LEU A 8 -4.64 -9.49 12.17
N LYS A 9 -5.31 -10.24 13.05
CA LYS A 9 -6.76 -10.42 12.98
C LYS A 9 -7.51 -9.10 13.19
N ASN A 10 -7.11 -8.30 14.17
CA ASN A 10 -7.76 -7.03 14.50
C ASN A 10 -7.52 -5.93 13.45
N ASN A 11 -6.45 -6.03 12.65
CA ASN A 11 -6.10 -5.04 11.62
C ASN A 11 -6.36 -5.53 10.19
N SER A 12 -6.92 -6.73 10.00
CA SER A 12 -7.14 -7.34 8.69
C SER A 12 -7.89 -6.42 7.72
N GLU A 13 -9.02 -5.85 8.14
CA GLU A 13 -9.83 -4.94 7.31
C GLU A 13 -9.06 -3.68 6.89
N LYS A 14 -8.25 -3.13 7.79
CA LYS A 14 -7.38 -2.00 7.51
C LYS A 14 -6.34 -2.36 6.45
N PHE A 15 -5.67 -3.50 6.58
CA PHE A 15 -4.65 -3.94 5.61
C PHE A 15 -5.25 -4.17 4.22
N VAL A 16 -6.44 -4.78 4.16
CA VAL A 16 -7.15 -4.98 2.89
C VAL A 16 -7.53 -3.63 2.28
N SER A 17 -8.02 -2.68 3.08
CA SER A 17 -8.38 -1.33 2.60
C SER A 17 -7.16 -0.59 2.06
N GLU A 18 -6.04 -0.64 2.77
CA GLU A 18 -4.77 -0.05 2.34
C GLU A 18 -4.22 -0.69 1.05
N LEU A 19 -4.38 -2.01 0.89
CA LEU A 19 -4.02 -2.69 -0.35
C LEU A 19 -4.90 -2.24 -1.50
N ILE A 20 -6.21 -2.11 -1.29
CA ILE A 20 -7.16 -1.60 -2.29
C ILE A 20 -6.78 -0.19 -2.73
N GLU A 21 -6.46 0.70 -1.78
CA GLU A 21 -5.97 2.04 -2.10
C GLU A 21 -4.70 2.02 -2.97
N PHE A 22 -3.77 1.12 -2.67
CA PHE A 22 -2.52 1.00 -3.41
C PHE A 22 -2.74 0.49 -4.85
N VAL A 23 -3.51 -0.60 -5.02
CA VAL A 23 -3.75 -1.20 -6.36
C VAL A 23 -4.64 -0.33 -7.25
N ASN A 24 -5.40 0.60 -6.67
CA ASN A 24 -6.16 1.60 -7.42
C ASN A 24 -5.28 2.67 -8.09
N ILE A 25 -3.97 2.71 -7.81
CA ILE A 25 -3.04 3.60 -8.52
C ILE A 25 -2.65 2.93 -9.85
N PRO A 26 -3.02 3.48 -11.02
CA PRO A 26 -2.75 2.87 -12.32
C PRO A 26 -1.29 3.06 -12.74
N SER A 27 -0.37 2.45 -11.99
CA SER A 27 1.08 2.65 -12.10
C SER A 27 1.73 1.77 -13.19
N VAL A 28 1.32 1.94 -14.44
CA VAL A 28 1.81 1.15 -15.58
C VAL A 28 3.15 1.70 -16.10
N SER A 29 4.26 1.04 -15.77
CA SER A 29 5.61 1.52 -16.11
C SER A 29 5.98 1.44 -17.60
N ALA A 30 5.30 0.60 -18.37
CA ALA A 30 5.51 0.45 -19.80
C ALA A 30 4.84 1.54 -20.65
N ASP A 31 3.93 2.33 -20.06
CA ASP A 31 3.20 3.41 -20.74
C ASP A 31 3.56 4.76 -20.10
N LEU A 32 4.19 5.63 -20.89
CA LEU A 32 4.65 6.95 -20.45
C LEU A 32 3.51 7.86 -19.96
N SER A 33 2.27 7.60 -20.38
CA SER A 33 1.08 8.34 -19.95
C SER A 33 0.83 8.20 -18.44
N TYR A 34 1.29 7.09 -17.84
CA TYR A 34 1.13 6.77 -16.42
C TYR A 34 2.37 7.12 -15.57
N LYS A 35 3.33 7.88 -16.10
CA LYS A 35 4.56 8.24 -15.39
C LYS A 35 4.30 8.84 -14.00
N GLU A 36 3.29 9.71 -13.87
CA GLU A 36 2.95 10.32 -12.58
C GLU A 36 2.27 9.33 -11.63
N ASP A 37 1.50 8.37 -12.13
CA ASP A 37 0.91 7.31 -11.32
C ASP A 37 1.96 6.34 -10.80
N VAL A 38 2.99 6.02 -11.60
CA VAL A 38 4.16 5.26 -11.15
C VAL A 38 4.86 5.99 -10.00
N ARG A 39 5.08 7.30 -10.13
CA ARG A 39 5.64 8.13 -9.06
C ARG A 39 4.74 8.12 -7.82
N LYS A 40 3.43 8.22 -8.00
CA LYS A 40 2.43 8.19 -6.91
C LYS A 40 2.46 6.87 -6.14
N ALA A 41 2.52 5.73 -6.84
CA ALA A 41 2.66 4.42 -6.22
C ALA A 41 3.97 4.32 -5.41
N GLY A 42 5.08 4.79 -5.97
CA GLY A 42 6.37 4.82 -5.25
C GLY A 42 6.32 5.67 -3.97
N MET A 43 5.70 6.85 -4.02
CA MET A 43 5.52 7.70 -2.84
C MET A 43 4.59 7.06 -1.80
N TRP A 44 3.53 6.37 -2.23
CA TRP A 44 2.64 5.66 -1.31
C TRP A 44 3.42 4.61 -0.51
N VAL A 45 4.24 3.79 -1.17
CA VAL A 45 5.11 2.80 -0.50
C VAL A 45 6.11 3.47 0.43
N ALA A 46 6.78 4.52 -0.02
CA ALA A 46 7.76 5.24 0.80
C ALA A 46 7.12 5.81 2.08
N ASN A 47 5.91 6.35 2.00
CA ASN A 47 5.19 6.86 3.16
C ASN A 47 4.75 5.73 4.09
N ARG A 48 4.30 4.59 3.57
CA ARG A 48 3.96 3.41 4.38
C ARG A 48 5.15 2.90 5.18
N LEU A 49 6.33 2.85 4.57
CA LEU A 49 7.56 2.45 5.25
C LEU A 49 7.93 3.42 6.37
N LYS A 50 7.88 4.73 6.11
CA LYS A 50 8.14 5.77 7.14
C LYS A 50 7.19 5.68 8.32
N THR A 51 5.92 5.36 8.08
CA THR A 51 4.92 5.19 9.16
C THR A 51 5.17 3.94 9.99
N ALA A 52 5.77 2.90 9.40
CA ALA A 52 6.07 1.65 10.09
C ALA A 52 7.26 1.76 11.07
N GLY A 53 8.13 2.76 10.87
CA GLY A 53 9.35 2.98 11.67
C GLY A 53 10.60 2.53 10.93
#